data_AF-A0A8K0CME1-F1
#
_entry.id   AF-A0A8K0CME1-F1
#
_cell.length_a   1.000
_cell.length_b   1.000
_cell.length_c   1.000
_cell.angle_alpha   90.00
_cell.angle_beta   90.00
_cell.angle_gamma   90.00
#
_symmetry.space_group_name_H-M   'P 1'
#
loop_
_entity.id
_entity.type
_entity.pdbx_description
1 polymer ?
#
loop_
_entity_poly.entity_id
_entity_poly.type
_entity_poly.pdbx_seq_one_letter_code
_entity_poly.pdbx_strand_id
1 'polypeptide(L)' 'MACVIAAYSKCEVHEVIRYLQAEGVNQTEIHRRLHGVYGPNVLSQKEVSVGCKKFEDVRKELNDDPAQLSNV' A
#
# COMPACT_ATOMS: atom_id res chain seq x y z
N MET A 1 -26.32 10.29 -1.02
CA MET A 1 -26.13 9.05 -1.78
C MET A 1 -25.49 8.01 -0.86
N ALA A 2 -26.22 6.96 -0.49
CA ALA A 2 -25.68 5.86 0.30
C ALA A 2 -24.77 5.02 -0.61
N CYS A 3 -23.47 5.29 -0.55
CA CYS A 3 -22.48 4.59 -1.36
C CYS A 3 -22.22 3.22 -0.72
N VAL A 4 -22.34 2.19 -1.54
CA VAL A 4 -22.17 0.77 -1.21
C VAL A 4 -20.87 0.55 -0.42
N ILE A 5 -20.99 -0.07 0.75
CA ILE A 5 -19.90 -0.54 1.63
C ILE A 5 -19.19 -1.77 1.00
N ALA A 6 -18.86 -1.71 -0.30
CA ALA A 6 -18.24 -2.82 -1.02
C ALA A 6 -17.23 -2.40 -2.09
N ALA A 7 -17.08 -1.10 -2.38
CA ALA A 7 -16.04 -0.61 -3.26
C ALA A 7 -14.93 0.03 -2.40
N TYR A 8 -13.91 -0.74 -2.06
CA TYR A 8 -12.69 -0.20 -1.47
C TYR A 8 -12.10 0.85 -2.43
N SER A 9 -11.70 1.99 -1.90
CA SER A 9 -10.96 2.96 -2.68
C SER A 9 -9.55 2.43 -2.94
N LYS A 10 -9.02 2.68 -4.14
CA LYS A 10 -7.61 2.40 -4.45
C LYS A 10 -6.67 3.14 -3.49
N CYS A 11 -7.10 4.27 -2.92
CA CYS A 11 -6.35 5.00 -1.90
C CYS A 11 -6.28 4.21 -0.58
N GLU A 12 -7.39 3.66 -0.11
CA GLU A 12 -7.45 2.89 1.16
C GLU A 12 -6.55 1.65 1.09
N VAL A 13 -6.60 0.91 -0.02
CA VAL A 13 -5.76 -0.29 -0.19
C VAL A 13 -4.28 0.09 -0.24
N HIS A 14 -3.92 1.20 -0.89
CA HIS A 14 -2.54 1.68 -0.88
C HIS A 14 -2.07 2.11 0.52
N GLU A 15 -2.92 2.71 1.33
CA GLU A 15 -2.59 3.08 2.71
C GLU A 15 -2.37 1.84 3.59
N VAL A 16 -3.22 0.82 3.46
CA VAL A 16 -3.05 -0.46 4.18
C VAL A 16 -1.75 -1.15 3.77
N ILE A 17 -1.42 -1.16 2.47
CA ILE A 17 -0.13 -1.71 1.99
C ILE A 17 1.03 -0.93 2.59
N ARG A 18 0.97 0.40 2.57
CA ARG A 18 2.03 1.27 3.14
C ARG A 18 2.21 1.03 4.63
N TYR A 19 1.11 0.92 5.38
CA TYR A 19 1.12 0.64 6.81
C TYR A 19 1.79 -0.72 7.11
N LEU A 20 1.35 -1.79 6.43
CA LEU A 20 1.90 -3.13 6.64
C LEU A 20 3.36 -3.26 6.22
N GLN A 21 3.75 -2.58 5.14
CA GLN A 21 5.16 -2.54 4.71
C GLN A 21 6.04 -1.76 5.69
N ALA A 22 5.52 -0.70 6.32
CA ALA A 22 6.23 0.02 7.38
C ALA A 22 6.39 -0.81 8.66
N GLU A 23 5.42 -1.69 8.96
CA GLU A 23 5.48 -2.69 10.04
C GLU A 23 6.49 -3.83 9.74
N GLY A 24 7.07 -3.87 8.54
CA GLY A 24 8.03 -4.89 8.12
C GLY A 24 7.38 -6.22 7.71
N VAL A 25 6.09 -6.20 7.39
CA VAL A 25 5.34 -7.38 6.99
C VAL A 25 5.75 -7.82 5.58
N ASN A 26 6.00 -9.11 5.39
CA ASN A 26 6.36 -9.67 4.10
C ASN A 26 5.21 -9.56 3.08
N GLN A 27 5.52 -9.41 1.78
CA GLN A 27 4.52 -9.23 0.71
C GLN A 27 3.44 -10.33 0.67
N THR A 28 3.82 -11.58 0.95
CA THR A 28 2.87 -12.72 1.04
C THR A 28 1.86 -12.54 2.17
N GLU A 29 2.31 -12.02 3.32
CA GLU A 29 1.47 -11.77 4.48
C GLU A 29 0.58 -10.53 4.26
N ILE A 30 1.10 -9.50 3.57
CA ILE A 30 0.31 -8.35 3.11
C ILE A 30 -0.84 -8.82 2.22
N HIS A 31 -0.56 -9.69 1.24
CA HIS A 31 -1.58 -10.24 0.35
C HIS A 31 -2.63 -11.05 1.12
N ARG A 32 -2.21 -11.88 2.09
CA ARG A 32 -3.13 -12.65 2.94
C ARG A 32 -4.05 -11.74 3.77
N ARG A 33 -3.51 -10.69 4.38
CA ARG A 33 -4.30 -9.73 5.19
C ARG A 33 -5.28 -8.95 4.31
N LEU A 34 -4.84 -8.49 3.13
CA LEU A 34 -5.71 -7.82 2.17
C LEU A 34 -6.85 -8.72 1.68
N HIS A 35 -6.54 -9.98 1.36
CA HIS A 35 -7.52 -10.97 0.93
C HIS A 35 -8.55 -11.27 2.04
N GLY A 36 -8.13 -11.26 3.31
CA GLY A 36 -9.02 -11.46 4.46
C GLY A 36 -9.97 -10.30 4.74
N VAL A 37 -9.54 -9.05 4.49
CA VAL A 37 -10.33 -7.84 4.78
C VAL A 37 -11.22 -7.42 3.60
N TYR A 38 -10.67 -7.44 2.39
CA TYR A 38 -11.33 -6.92 1.19
C TYR A 38 -11.89 -8.03 0.27
N GLY A 39 -11.53 -9.28 0.54
CA GLY A 39 -11.93 -10.44 -0.27
C GLY A 39 -11.03 -10.70 -1.48
N PRO A 40 -11.37 -11.73 -2.28
CA PRO A 40 -10.54 -12.23 -3.37
C PRO A 40 -10.29 -11.26 -4.52
N ASN A 41 -11.05 -10.18 -4.60
CA ASN A 41 -11.03 -9.27 -5.73
C ASN A 41 -10.07 -8.08 -5.56
N VAL A 42 -9.39 -7.95 -4.41
CA VAL A 42 -8.73 -6.70 -4.03
C VAL A 42 -7.56 -6.30 -4.94
N LEU A 43 -6.50 -7.11 -4.95
CA LEU A 43 -5.27 -6.97 -5.71
C LEU A 43 -4.58 -8.32 -5.75
N SER A 44 -4.07 -8.69 -6.92
CA SER A 44 -3.24 -9.88 -7.08
C SER A 44 -1.89 -9.73 -6.37
N GLN A 45 -1.25 -10.84 -6.04
CA GLN A 45 0.07 -10.83 -5.39
C GLN A 45 1.12 -10.03 -6.21
N LYS A 46 1.01 -10.04 -7.55
CA LYS A 46 1.88 -9.23 -8.44
C LYS A 46 1.67 -7.74 -8.24
N GLU A 47 0.43 -7.29 -8.11
CA GLU A 47 0.11 -5.88 -7.88
C GLU A 47 0.59 -5.41 -6.50
N VAL A 48 0.48 -6.27 -5.48
CA VAL A 48 1.06 -5.99 -4.15
C VAL A 48 2.58 -5.84 -4.26
N SER A 49 3.26 -6.72 -4.99
CA SER A 49 4.72 -6.63 -5.17
C SER A 49 5.15 -5.36 -5.91
N VAL A 50 4.41 -4.95 -6.95
CA VAL A 50 4.65 -3.69 -7.67
C VAL A 50 4.40 -2.48 -6.77
N GLY A 51 3.32 -2.51 -5.98
CA GLY A 51 3.03 -1.47 -4.98
C GLY A 51 4.16 -1.36 -3.97
N CYS A 52 4.61 -2.48 -3.40
CA CYS A 52 5.70 -2.50 -2.45
C CYS A 52 7.00 -1.91 -3.01
N LYS A 53 7.36 -2.25 -4.24
CA LYS A 53 8.56 -1.70 -4.91
C LYS A 53 8.45 -0.19 -5.12
N LYS A 54 7.30 0.30 -5.60
CA LYS A 54 7.06 1.75 -5.74
C LYS A 54 7.24 2.48 -4.41
N PHE A 55 6.81 1.90 -3.30
CA PHE A 55 7.03 2.50 -1.99
C PHE A 55 8.49 2.49 -1.56
N GLU A 56 9.25 1.44 -1.88
CA GLU A 56 10.71 1.41 -1.62
C GLU A 56 11.45 2.44 -2.47
N ASP A 57 11.08 2.58 -3.76
CA ASP A 57 11.65 3.59 -4.66
C ASP A 57 11.36 5.00 -4.14
N VAL A 58 10.11 5.29 -3.74
CA VAL A 58 9.76 6.57 -3.12
C VAL A 58 10.51 6.79 -1.81
N ARG A 59 10.69 5.76 -0.96
CA ARG A 59 11.48 5.88 0.28
C ARG A 59 12.95 6.14 0.01
N LYS A 60 13.49 5.59 -1.08
CA LYS A 60 14.87 5.77 -1.48
C LYS A 60 15.10 7.16 -2.10
N GLU A 61 14.19 7.61 -2.96
CA GLU A 61 14.17 8.99 -3.47
C GLU A 61 14.10 10.01 -2.33
N LEU A 62 13.26 9.77 -1.31
CA LEU A 62 13.18 10.61 -0.11
C LEU A 62 14.40 10.50 0.83
N ASN A 63 15.18 9.42 0.77
CA ASN A 63 16.39 9.25 1.59
C ASN A 63 17.66 9.76 0.89
N ASP A 64 17.70 9.73 -0.44
CA ASP A 64 18.80 10.26 -1.24
C ASP A 64 18.73 11.80 -1.37
N ASP A 65 17.68 12.44 -0.82
CA ASP A 65 17.52 13.90 -0.80
C ASP A 65 17.34 14.42 0.64
N PRO A 66 18.41 14.85 1.34
CA PRO A 66 18.29 15.47 2.66
C PRO A 66 17.63 16.86 2.66
N ALA A 67 16.97 17.29 1.57
CA ALA A 67 16.51 18.66 1.38
C ALA A 67 15.03 18.82 1.03
N GLN A 68 14.11 17.98 1.53
CA GLN A 68 12.66 18.28 1.46
C GLN A 68 11.94 18.13 2.81
N LEU A 69 12.59 18.59 3.89
CA LEU A 69 11.92 19.10 5.09
C LEU A 69 11.66 20.61 4.93
N SER A 70 10.92 21.01 3.89
CA SER A 70 10.26 22.32 3.84
C SER A 70 9.24 22.39 2.70
N ASN A 71 8.02 22.84 3.02
CA ASN A 71 6.85 23.05 2.15
C ASN A 71 6.14 21.76 1.68
N VAL A 72 4.86 21.54 2.00
CA VAL A 72 3.72 22.48 1.96
C VAL A 72 2.68 22.15 3.03
#